data_AF-A0A3Q9W7D0-F1
#
_entry.id   AF-A0A3Q9W7D0-F1
#
_cell.length_a   1.000
_cell.length_b   1.000
_cell.length_c   1.000
_cell.angle_alpha   90.00
_cell.angle_beta   90.00
_cell.angle_gamma   90.00
#
_symmetry.space_group_name_H-M   'P 1'
#
loop_
_entity.id
_entity.type
_entity.pdbx_description
1 polymer ?
#
loop_
_entity_poly.entity_id
_entity_poly.type
_entity_poly.pdbx_seq_one_letter_code
_entity_poly.pdbx_strand_id
1 'polypeptide(L)' 'MFDAEILVAPIIIFMIVVAPLWLILHYRSKKQVSQGLSEHEHRQLVELAHKAEKMAQRVETLEALLDQESPEWRRKV' A
#
# COMPACT_ATOMS: atom_id res chain seq x y z
N MET A 1 -49.38 14.21 27.36
CA MET A 1 -48.02 14.67 27.08
C MET A 1 -47.22 13.39 26.90
N PHE A 2 -46.94 12.98 25.66
CA PHE A 2 -46.12 11.80 25.44
C PHE A 2 -44.70 12.18 25.82
N ASP A 3 -44.15 11.51 26.82
CA ASP A 3 -42.83 11.82 27.34
C ASP A 3 -41.80 11.45 26.27
N ALA A 4 -41.15 12.47 25.71
CA ALA A 4 -40.10 12.31 24.70
C ALA A 4 -39.00 11.33 25.15
N GLU A 5 -38.87 11.12 26.46
CA GLU A 5 -38.03 10.14 27.12
C GLU A 5 -38.21 8.71 26.59
N ILE A 6 -39.43 8.29 26.24
CA ILE A 6 -39.70 6.95 25.69
C ILE A 6 -39.07 6.78 24.30
N LEU A 7 -39.02 7.84 23.50
CA LEU A 7 -38.37 7.84 22.19
C LEU A 7 -36.85 8.02 22.31
N VAL A 8 -36.40 8.84 23.26
CA VAL A 8 -34.99 9.22 23.44
C VAL A 8 -34.16 8.10 24.08
N ALA A 9 -34.72 7.35 25.04
CA ALA A 9 -34.03 6.25 25.71
C ALA A 9 -33.44 5.19 24.75
N PRO A 10 -34.19 4.62 23.78
CA PRO A 10 -33.62 3.67 22.82
C PRO A 10 -32.58 4.31 21.88
N ILE A 11 -32.73 5.60 21.54
CA ILE A 11 -31.76 6.32 20.71
C ILE A 11 -30.42 6.46 21.44
N ILE A 12 -30.44 6.79 22.74
CA ILE A 12 -29.22 6.90 23.55
C ILE A 12 -28.50 5.54 23.64
N ILE A 13 -29.24 4.45 23.91
CA ILE A 13 -28.67 3.10 23.97
C ILE A 13 -28.05 2.71 22.63
N PHE A 14 -28.73 3.02 21.52
CA PHE A 14 -28.21 2.82 20.18
C PHE A 14 -26.91 3.60 19.95
N MET A 15 -26.84 4.87 20.37
CA MET A 15 -25.63 5.69 20.24
C MET A 15 -24.47 5.17 21.09
N ILE A 16 -24.72 4.61 22.27
CA ILE A 16 -23.68 3.99 23.12
C ILE A 16 -23.05 2.77 22.42
N VAL A 17 -23.77 2.07 21.56
CA VAL A 17 -23.22 0.92 20.82
C VAL A 17 -22.60 1.35 19.49
N VAL A 18 -23.33 2.16 18.72
CA VAL A 18 -22.96 2.49 17.34
C VAL A 18 -21.85 3.53 17.27
N ALA A 19 -21.85 4.55 18.14
CA ALA A 19 -20.82 5.58 18.11
C ALA A 19 -19.42 5.03 18.43
N PRO A 20 -19.23 4.15 19.45
CA PRO A 20 -17.93 3.52 19.69
C PRO A 20 -17.50 2.58 18.55
N LEU A 21 -18.42 1.81 17.97
CA LEU A 21 -18.10 0.96 16.82
C LEU A 21 -17.64 1.80 15.61
N TRP A 22 -18.32 2.90 15.34
CA TRP A 22 -17.94 3.85 14.28
C TRP A 22 -16.57 4.47 14.54
N LEU A 23 -16.31 4.90 15.78
CA LEU A 23 -15.02 5.47 16.17
C LEU A 23 -13.88 4.45 15.98
N ILE A 24 -14.08 3.20 16.43
CA ILE A 24 -13.10 2.13 16.22
C ILE A 24 -12.83 1.93 14.74
N LEU A 25 -13.87 1.81 13.90
CA LEU A 25 -13.72 1.64 12.45
C LEU A 25 -13.02 2.83 11.78
N HIS A 26 -13.40 4.06 12.14
CA HIS A 26 -12.81 5.28 11.59
C HIS A 26 -11.32 5.38 11.90
N TYR A 27 -10.93 5.09 13.14
CA TYR A 27 -9.53 5.15 13.55
C TYR A 27 -8.73 3.92 13.09
N ARG A 28 -9.33 2.73 12.97
CA ARG A 28 -8.65 1.56 12.39
C ARG A 28 -8.29 1.76 10.93
N SER A 29 -9.22 2.31 10.15
CA SER A 29 -9.01 2.59 8.71
C SER A 29 -7.91 3.63 8.52
N LYS A 30 -7.95 4.74 9.29
CA LYS A 30 -6.87 5.74 9.27
C LYS A 30 -5.52 5.18 9.71
N LYS A 31 -5.49 4.31 10.73
CA LYS A 31 -4.27 3.67 11.21
C LYS A 31 -3.66 2.72 10.18
N GLN A 32 -4.48 1.99 9.40
CA GLN A 32 -3.97 1.14 8.32
C GLN A 32 -3.36 1.95 7.17
N VAL A 33 -3.94 3.12 6.85
CA VAL A 33 -3.40 3.99 5.80
C VAL A 33 -2.16 4.77 6.27
N SER A 34 -2.07 5.12 7.56
CA SER A 34 -0.91 5.81 8.13
C SER A 34 0.20 4.89 8.63
N GLN A 35 -0.06 3.58 8.76
CA GLN A 35 0.97 2.59 8.99
C GLN A 35 1.73 2.48 7.68
N GLY A 36 2.94 3.04 7.66
CA GLY A 36 3.89 2.80 6.57
C GLY A 36 4.17 1.31 6.38
N LEU A 37 5.07 1.01 5.45
CA LEU A 37 5.42 -0.37 5.10
C LEU A 37 5.74 -1.19 6.36
N SER A 38 5.10 -2.35 6.47
CA SER A 38 5.49 -3.35 7.45
C SER A 38 6.93 -3.79 7.20
N GLU A 39 7.58 -4.33 8.23
CA GLU A 39 8.92 -4.92 8.13
C GLU A 39 9.07 -5.92 6.97
N HIS A 40 8.00 -6.67 6.67
CA HIS A 40 8.01 -7.61 5.54
C HIS A 40 7.97 -6.89 4.19
N GLU A 41 7.08 -5.90 4.03
CA GLU A 41 6.99 -5.09 2.82
C GLU A 41 8.27 -4.29 2.58
N HIS A 42 8.90 -3.78 3.63
CA HIS A 42 10.20 -3.11 3.53
C HIS A 42 11.29 -4.05 3.02
N ARG A 43 11.38 -5.28 3.56
CA ARG A 43 12.31 -6.30 3.06
C ARG A 43 12.07 -6.65 1.59
N GLN A 44 10.82 -6.83 1.19
CA GLN A 44 10.47 -7.11 -0.21
C GLN A 44 10.90 -5.97 -1.14
N LEU A 45 10.69 -4.71 -0.73
CA LEU A 45 11.11 -3.56 -1.52
C LEU A 45 12.62 -3.47 -1.66
N VAL A 46 13.38 -3.73 -0.60
CA VAL A 46 14.84 -3.79 -0.65
C VAL A 46 15.31 -4.90 -1.59
N GLU A 47 14.67 -6.07 -1.54
CA GLU A 47 14.98 -7.18 -2.45
C GLU A 47 14.70 -6.83 -3.91
N LEU A 48 13.56 -6.19 -4.18
CA LEU A 48 13.18 -5.73 -5.53
C LEU A 48 14.14 -4.65 -6.04
N ALA A 49 14.56 -3.71 -5.21
CA ALA A 49 15.55 -2.70 -5.56
C ALA A 49 16.90 -3.33 -5.91
N HIS A 50 17.35 -4.32 -5.11
CA HIS A 50 18.58 -5.03 -5.40
C HIS A 50 18.50 -5.86 -6.70
N LYS A 51 17.34 -6.47 -6.97
CA LYS A 51 17.09 -7.16 -8.25
C LYS A 51 17.12 -6.19 -9.43
N ALA A 52 16.52 -5.00 -9.29
CA ALA A 52 16.53 -3.98 -10.33
C ALA A 52 17.96 -3.52 -10.66
N GLU A 53 18.77 -3.26 -9.64
CA GLU A 53 20.19 -2.89 -9.81
C GLU A 53 20.96 -3.98 -10.59
N LYS A 54 20.80 -5.24 -10.18
CA LYS A 54 21.43 -6.37 -10.87
C LYS A 54 20.95 -6.52 -12.31
N MET A 55 19.67 -6.24 -12.59
CA MET A 55 19.16 -6.27 -13.95
C MET A 55 19.75 -5.14 -14.80
N ALA A 56 19.88 -3.93 -14.26
CA ALA A 56 20.49 -2.80 -14.96
C ALA A 56 21.94 -3.11 -15.37
N GLN A 57 22.76 -3.61 -14.45
CA GLN A 57 24.14 -4.03 -14.75
C GLN A 57 24.20 -5.11 -15.84
N ARG A 58 23.27 -6.06 -15.82
CA ARG A 58 23.19 -7.11 -16.84
C ARG A 58 22.78 -6.56 -18.20
N VAL A 59 21.86 -5.61 -18.25
CA VAL A 59 21.46 -4.95 -19.49
C VAL A 59 22.65 -4.21 -20.09
N GLU A 60 23.38 -3.42 -19.30
CA GLU A 60 24.59 -2.72 -19.77
C GLU A 60 25.63 -3.69 -20.34
N THR A 61 25.85 -4.82 -19.65
CA THR A 61 26.76 -5.86 -20.12
C THR A 61 26.28 -6.49 -21.44
N LEU A 62 24.98 -6.77 -21.55
CA LEU A 62 24.39 -7.30 -22.78
C LEU A 62 24.47 -6.30 -23.93
N GLU A 63 24.25 -5.02 -23.68
CA GLU A 63 24.42 -3.95 -24.67
C GLU A 63 25.87 -3.82 -25.13
N ALA A 64 26.84 -3.89 -24.20
CA ALA A 64 28.26 -3.87 -24.54
C ALA A 64 28.67 -5.09 -25.40
N LEU A 65 28.15 -6.28 -25.08
CA LEU A 65 28.37 -7.49 -25.88
C LEU A 65 27.71 -7.38 -27.25
N LEU A 66 26.48 -6.85 -27.34
CA LEU A 66 25.79 -6.66 -28.61
C LEU A 66 26.49 -5.62 -29.49
N ASP A 67 27.03 -4.56 -28.91
CA ASP A 67 27.81 -3.54 -29.61
C ASP A 67 29.11 -4.14 -30.22
N GLN A 68 29.69 -5.16 -29.58
CA GLN A 68 30.86 -5.89 -30.10
C GLN A 68 30.50 -6.93 -31.17
N GLU A 69 29.50 -7.77 -30.90
CA GLU A 69 29.16 -8.93 -31.73
C GLU A 69 28.22 -8.61 -32.90
N SER A 70 27.39 -7.56 -32.78
CA SER A 70 26.42 -7.19 -33.80
C SER A 70 26.23 -5.67 -33.92
N PRO A 71 27.22 -4.90 -34.39
CA PRO A 71 27.25 -3.43 -34.32
C PRO A 71 26.01 -2.70 -34.87
N GLU A 72 25.29 -3.33 -35.80
CA GLU A 72 24.09 -2.77 -36.44
C GLU A 72 22.78 -3.13 -35.71
N TRP A 73 22.83 -3.79 -34.55
CA TRP A 73 21.64 -4.27 -33.84
C TRP A 73 20.65 -3.15 -33.48
N ARG A 74 21.18 -1.96 -33.14
CA ARG A 74 20.39 -0.78 -32.78
C ARG A 74 19.58 -0.22 -33.95
N ARG A 75 19.95 -0.53 -35.20
CA ARG A 75 19.20 -0.12 -36.40
C ARG A 75 17.96 -0.96 -36.68
N LYS A 76 17.78 -2.08 -35.96
CA LYS A 76 16.62 -2.98 -36.10
C LYS A 76 15.49 -2.67 -35.11
N VAL A 77 15.64 -1.64 -34.27
CA VAL A 77 14.62 -1.17 -33.31
C VAL A 77 13.79 -0.06 -33.95
#